data_AF-A0AAW4ERM1-F1
#
_entry.id   AF-A0AAW4ERM1-F1
#
_cell.length_a   1.000
_cell.length_b   1.000
_cell.length_c   1.000
_cell.angle_alpha   90.00
_cell.angle_beta   90.00
_cell.angle_gamma   90.00
#
_symmetry.space_group_name_H-M   'P 1'
#
loop_
_entity.id
_entity.type
_entity.pdbx_description
1 polymer ?
#
loop_
_entity_poly.entity_id
_entity_poly.type
_entity_poly.pdbx_seq_one_letter_code
_entity_poly.pdbx_strand_id
1 'polypeptide(L)'
;MSRRAAAAASLALFDGAAVVEPERLVAGVDEAGRGPLAGPVAVAAVVFDPARPRINGLDDSKQLTAARREQLHDRIIERALAWKVVLVDVNAIDRLNIYQATLQGMRDVVAAVAHVAGFARIDGNVVPKGLVLPAQALVGGDGIDRAIMAASILAKVSRDRYMQDLHVRHPQYGFDQHKGYGTPAHLAALRAHGPCDEHRRSFAPVRECLDVPQVVAADIAIA
;
A
#
# COMPACT_ATOMS: atom_id res chain seq x y z
N MET A 1 23.95 38.34 9.36
CA MET A 1 22.79 37.43 9.15
C MET A 1 21.68 38.19 8.46
N SER A 2 21.21 37.71 7.30
CA SER A 2 20.22 38.40 6.46
C SER A 2 18.80 38.28 7.05
N ARG A 3 18.02 39.37 7.01
CA ARG A 3 16.62 39.44 7.47
C ARG A 3 15.70 38.38 6.85
N ARG A 4 16.06 37.82 5.68
CA ARG A 4 15.33 36.70 5.05
C ARG A 4 15.47 35.37 5.79
N ALA A 5 16.61 35.09 6.40
CA ALA A 5 16.83 33.85 7.16
C ALA A 5 16.04 33.86 8.48
N ALA A 6 15.93 35.04 9.13
CA ALA A 6 15.14 35.21 10.35
C ALA A 6 13.63 35.08 10.08
N ALA A 7 13.13 35.56 8.93
CA ALA A 7 11.73 35.43 8.57
C ALA A 7 11.32 33.99 8.24
N ALA A 8 12.19 33.21 7.59
CA ALA A 8 11.96 31.79 7.33
C ALA A 8 11.96 30.95 8.62
N ALA A 9 12.83 31.28 9.58
CA ALA A 9 12.85 30.65 10.90
C ALA A 9 11.62 31.01 11.75
N SER A 10 11.06 32.21 11.58
CA SER A 10 9.91 32.68 12.37
C SER A 10 8.56 32.11 11.92
N LEU A 11 8.41 31.67 10.66
CA LEU A 11 7.21 30.96 10.21
C LEU A 11 7.20 29.47 10.59
N ALA A 12 8.38 28.88 10.84
CA ALA A 12 8.51 27.46 11.21
C ALA A 12 8.10 27.16 12.67
N LEU A 13 7.78 28.18 13.47
CA LEU A 13 7.46 28.04 14.90
C LEU A 13 5.98 27.74 15.19
N PHE A 14 5.08 27.84 14.19
CA PHE A 14 3.63 27.66 14.39
C PHE A 14 3.00 26.48 13.65
N ASP A 15 3.73 25.82 12.76
CA ASP A 15 3.30 24.59 12.13
C ASP A 15 4.27 23.49 12.57
N GLY A 16 3.78 22.48 13.28
CA GLY A 16 4.58 21.31 13.72
C GLY A 16 5.14 20.44 12.58
N ALA A 17 5.27 21.00 11.38
CA ALA A 17 6.01 20.42 10.28
C ALA A 17 7.49 20.44 10.63
N ALA A 18 8.03 19.28 10.97
CA ALA A 18 9.47 19.08 11.08
C ALA A 18 10.13 19.58 9.78
N VAL A 19 10.92 20.65 9.88
CA VAL A 19 11.72 21.16 8.77
C VAL A 19 12.67 20.04 8.37
N VAL A 20 12.58 19.57 7.12
CA VAL A 20 13.54 18.60 6.59
C VAL A 20 14.89 19.32 6.52
N GLU A 21 15.80 18.96 7.43
CA GLU A 21 17.19 19.41 7.34
C GLU A 21 17.74 19.04 5.95
N PRO A 22 18.36 19.98 5.21
CA PRO A 22 18.68 19.83 3.79
C PRO A 22 19.64 18.67 3.45
N GLU A 23 20.21 18.00 4.44
CA GLU A 23 21.14 16.88 4.30
C GLU A 23 20.49 15.48 4.44
N ARG A 24 19.21 15.38 4.79
CA ARG A 24 18.58 14.07 5.05
C ARG A 24 17.96 13.46 3.80
N LEU A 25 18.37 12.24 3.48
CA LEU A 25 17.68 11.42 2.47
C LEU A 25 16.26 11.09 2.92
N VAL A 26 15.31 11.17 1.98
CA VAL A 26 13.88 11.02 2.25
C VAL A 26 13.38 9.67 1.74
N ALA A 27 12.71 8.92 2.61
CA ALA A 27 11.90 7.77 2.24
C ALA A 27 10.48 8.21 1.86
N GLY A 28 10.07 7.98 0.63
CA GLY A 28 8.65 8.07 0.23
C GLY A 28 7.94 6.76 0.55
N VAL A 29 6.74 6.83 1.10
CA VAL A 29 5.96 5.67 1.57
C VAL A 29 4.53 5.76 1.05
N ASP A 30 4.00 4.65 0.54
CA ASP A 30 2.61 4.53 0.09
C ASP A 30 2.11 3.07 0.19
N GLU A 31 0.80 2.86 0.08
CA GLU A 31 0.15 1.57 0.10
C GLU A 31 -0.75 1.28 -1.12
N ALA A 32 -0.96 -0.01 -1.39
CA ALA A 32 -1.96 -0.48 -2.34
C ALA A 32 -2.85 -1.55 -1.72
N GLY A 33 -4.15 -1.48 -2.02
CA GLY A 33 -5.09 -2.57 -1.69
C GLY A 33 -5.72 -2.48 -0.31
N ARG A 34 -6.12 -1.30 0.14
CA ARG A 34 -6.92 -1.16 1.37
C ARG A 34 -8.38 -1.58 1.21
N GLY A 35 -9.02 -1.24 0.08
CA GLY A 35 -10.43 -1.53 -0.18
C GLY A 35 -10.83 -2.97 -0.60
N PRO A 36 -9.95 -3.80 -1.20
CA PRO A 36 -10.29 -5.17 -1.60
C PRO A 36 -10.86 -6.04 -0.48
N LEU A 37 -11.74 -6.98 -0.86
CA LEU A 37 -12.29 -8.01 0.03
C LEU A 37 -11.32 -9.17 0.25
N ALA A 38 -10.32 -9.32 -0.64
CA ALA A 38 -9.37 -10.41 -0.61
C ALA A 38 -7.92 -9.95 -0.89
N GLY A 39 -6.97 -10.73 -0.39
CA GLY A 39 -5.54 -10.52 -0.49
C GLY A 39 -4.99 -9.45 0.46
N PRO A 40 -3.66 -9.28 0.48
CA PRO A 40 -2.98 -8.41 1.43
C PRO A 40 -3.20 -6.92 1.12
N VAL A 41 -2.83 -6.07 2.07
CA VAL A 41 -2.46 -4.69 1.78
C VAL A 41 -0.94 -4.63 1.58
N ALA A 42 -0.50 -4.09 0.44
CA ALA A 42 0.91 -3.90 0.16
C ALA A 42 1.33 -2.50 0.61
N VAL A 43 2.46 -2.39 1.30
CA VAL A 43 3.06 -1.10 1.68
C VAL A 43 4.48 -1.09 1.16
N ALA A 44 4.93 0.05 0.65
CA ALA A 44 6.29 0.21 0.15
C ALA A 44 6.96 1.46 0.67
N ALA A 45 8.29 1.42 0.75
CA ALA A 45 9.13 2.60 0.94
C ALA A 45 10.21 2.65 -0.14
N VAL A 46 10.52 3.85 -0.62
CA VAL A 46 11.58 4.10 -1.62
C VAL A 46 12.42 5.29 -1.21
N VAL A 47 13.75 5.15 -1.28
CA VAL A 47 14.72 6.22 -1.04
C VAL A 47 15.53 6.42 -2.32
N PHE A 48 15.53 7.64 -2.85
CA PHE A 48 16.37 8.00 -3.99
C PHE A 48 17.61 8.76 -3.54
N ASP A 49 18.71 8.52 -4.26
CA ASP A 49 19.91 9.35 -4.17
C ASP A 49 19.75 10.60 -5.05
N PRO A 50 19.79 11.83 -4.48
CA PRO A 50 19.64 13.06 -5.25
C PRO A 50 20.78 13.29 -6.26
N ALA A 51 21.93 12.63 -6.11
CA ALA A 51 23.04 12.70 -7.05
C ALA A 51 22.82 11.81 -8.30
N ARG A 52 21.88 10.86 -8.26
CA ARG A 52 21.59 9.97 -9.40
C ARG A 52 20.59 10.60 -10.39
N PRO A 53 20.69 10.26 -11.70
CA PRO A 53 19.72 10.71 -12.69
C PRO A 53 18.29 10.29 -12.34
N ARG A 54 17.37 11.26 -12.39
CA ARG A 54 15.95 11.06 -12.07
C ARG A 54 15.29 10.04 -13.00
N ILE A 55 14.35 9.27 -12.46
CA ILE A 55 13.50 8.35 -13.24
C ILE A 55 12.39 9.14 -13.93
N ASN A 56 12.48 9.34 -15.24
CA ASN A 56 11.42 10.03 -15.99
C ASN A 56 10.14 9.18 -16.10
N GLY A 57 9.00 9.87 -15.99
CA GLY A 57 7.66 9.31 -16.14
C GLY A 57 7.11 8.60 -14.90
N LEU A 58 7.63 8.90 -13.71
CA LEU A 58 6.93 8.62 -12.45
C LEU A 58 5.69 9.52 -12.36
N ASP A 59 4.59 8.96 -11.88
CA ASP A 59 3.30 9.60 -11.66
C ASP A 59 2.49 8.75 -10.68
N ASP A 60 1.28 9.16 -10.29
CA ASP A 60 0.35 8.33 -9.54
C ASP A 60 0.18 6.98 -10.26
N SER A 61 0.41 5.89 -9.53
CA SER A 61 0.30 4.53 -10.05
C SER A 61 -1.04 4.27 -10.74
N LYS A 62 -2.14 4.91 -10.31
CA LYS A 62 -3.49 4.78 -10.86
C LYS A 62 -3.62 5.44 -12.25
N GLN A 63 -2.81 6.47 -12.51
CA GLN A 63 -2.79 7.19 -13.80
C GLN A 63 -1.93 6.49 -14.86
N LEU A 64 -1.14 5.50 -14.45
CA LEU A 64 -0.26 4.74 -15.33
C LEU A 64 -0.94 3.47 -15.85
N THR A 65 -0.56 3.03 -17.06
CA THR A 65 -0.96 1.72 -17.57
C THR A 65 -0.21 0.60 -16.83
N ALA A 66 -0.75 -0.62 -16.82
CA ALA A 66 -0.09 -1.77 -16.18
C ALA A 66 1.33 -2.00 -16.75
N ALA A 67 1.47 -2.01 -18.08
CA ALA A 67 2.76 -2.16 -18.74
C ALA A 67 3.74 -1.05 -18.37
N ARG A 68 3.27 0.20 -18.21
CA ARG A 68 4.12 1.30 -17.79
C ARG A 68 4.57 1.15 -16.33
N ARG A 69 3.68 0.72 -15.44
CA ARG A 69 4.02 0.43 -14.04
C ARG A 69 5.08 -0.67 -13.94
N GLU A 70 4.98 -1.75 -14.71
CA GLU A 70 5.98 -2.82 -14.74
C GLU A 70 7.37 -2.30 -15.17
N GLN A 71 7.44 -1.51 -16.24
CA GLN A 71 8.71 -0.88 -16.66
C GLN A 71 9.29 0.06 -15.61
N LEU A 72 8.45 0.83 -14.93
CA LEU A 72 8.89 1.76 -13.89
C LEU A 72 9.31 1.03 -12.62
N HIS A 73 8.62 -0.05 -12.25
CA HIS A 73 8.98 -0.91 -11.14
C HIS A 73 10.45 -1.34 -11.27
N ASP A 74 10.84 -1.92 -12.41
CA ASP A 74 12.21 -2.42 -12.58
C ASP A 74 13.25 -1.29 -12.51
N ARG A 75 12.94 -0.13 -13.08
CA ARG A 75 13.81 1.07 -12.99
C ARG A 75 13.91 1.62 -11.58
N ILE A 76 12.85 1.54 -10.78
CA ILE A 76 12.85 1.97 -9.37
C ILE A 76 13.76 1.03 -8.57
N ILE A 77 13.59 -0.29 -8.72
CA ILE A 77 14.40 -1.30 -8.05
C ILE A 77 15.89 -1.14 -8.37
N GLU A 78 16.22 -0.90 -9.64
CA GLU A 78 17.60 -0.70 -10.11
C GLU A 78 18.24 0.57 -9.52
N ARG A 79 17.49 1.68 -9.45
CA ARG A 79 18.07 3.00 -9.20
C ARG A 79 17.90 3.53 -7.79
N ALA A 80 16.91 3.04 -7.05
CA ALA A 80 16.70 3.40 -5.66
C ALA A 80 17.94 3.05 -4.82
N LEU A 81 18.26 3.90 -3.86
CA LEU A 81 19.35 3.65 -2.93
C LEU A 81 18.95 2.60 -1.88
N ALA A 82 17.69 2.65 -1.46
CA ALA A 82 17.04 1.64 -0.64
C ALA A 82 15.56 1.57 -0.98
N TRP A 83 14.97 0.39 -0.87
CA TRP A 83 13.53 0.20 -1.00
C TRP A 83 13.09 -1.03 -0.21
N LYS A 84 11.81 -1.07 0.14
CA LYS A 84 11.18 -2.24 0.74
C LYS A 84 9.72 -2.33 0.30
N VAL A 85 9.23 -3.54 0.08
CA VAL A 85 7.80 -3.85 0.00
C VAL A 85 7.47 -4.85 1.10
N VAL A 86 6.34 -4.64 1.77
CA VAL A 86 5.73 -5.56 2.75
C VAL A 86 4.30 -5.86 2.32
N LEU A 87 3.93 -7.13 2.32
CA LEU A 87 2.55 -7.58 2.13
C LEU A 87 1.99 -7.95 3.51
N VAL A 88 1.06 -7.15 4.02
CA VAL A 88 0.38 -7.44 5.29
C VAL A 88 -0.81 -8.34 4.99
N ASP A 89 -0.74 -9.58 5.46
CA ASP A 89 -1.70 -10.64 5.17
C ASP A 89 -3.09 -10.40 5.77
N VAL A 90 -4.06 -11.19 5.31
CA VAL A 90 -5.47 -11.06 5.73
C VAL A 90 -5.69 -11.39 7.21
N ASN A 91 -4.88 -12.28 7.79
CA ASN A 91 -5.00 -12.60 9.21
C ASN A 91 -4.57 -11.40 10.07
N ALA A 92 -3.51 -10.71 9.68
CA ALA A 92 -3.09 -9.47 10.31
C ALA A 92 -4.14 -8.36 10.13
N ILE A 93 -4.72 -8.23 8.93
CA ILE A 93 -5.81 -7.28 8.67
C ILE A 93 -7.02 -7.56 9.55
N ASP A 94 -7.45 -8.81 9.65
CA ASP A 94 -8.62 -9.19 10.45
C ASP A 94 -8.39 -9.01 11.95
N ARG A 95 -7.17 -9.25 12.46
CA ARG A 95 -6.81 -9.01 13.87
C ARG A 95 -6.69 -7.52 14.21
N LEU A 96 -6.08 -6.72 13.34
CA LEU A 96 -5.72 -5.33 13.63
C LEU A 96 -6.76 -4.32 13.17
N ASN A 97 -7.66 -4.70 12.25
CA ASN A 97 -8.35 -3.85 11.28
C ASN A 97 -7.44 -3.29 10.18
N ILE A 98 -8.06 -2.93 9.04
CA ILE A 98 -7.32 -2.48 7.85
C ILE A 98 -6.49 -1.21 8.08
N TYR A 99 -6.99 -0.29 8.89
CA TYR A 99 -6.28 0.97 9.15
C TYR A 99 -5.01 0.72 9.96
N GLN A 100 -5.08 -0.04 11.06
CA GLN A 100 -3.90 -0.36 11.86
C GLN A 100 -2.94 -1.30 11.14
N ALA A 101 -3.45 -2.24 10.33
CA ALA A 101 -2.62 -3.09 9.49
C ALA A 101 -1.80 -2.28 8.47
N THR A 102 -2.40 -1.28 7.82
CA THR A 102 -1.67 -0.35 6.95
C THR A 102 -0.61 0.44 7.73
N LEU A 103 -0.97 1.02 8.88
CA LEU A 103 -0.01 1.77 9.70
C LEU A 103 1.15 0.89 10.19
N GLN A 104 0.89 -0.38 10.50
CA GLN A 104 1.95 -1.34 10.85
C GLN A 104 2.88 -1.58 9.66
N GLY A 105 2.33 -1.86 8.47
CA GLY A 105 3.14 -2.02 7.27
C GLY A 105 3.99 -0.79 6.95
N MET A 106 3.46 0.43 7.19
CA MET A 106 4.22 1.68 7.04
C MET A 106 5.40 1.76 8.01
N ARG A 107 5.22 1.36 9.28
CA ARG A 107 6.34 1.28 10.23
C ARG A 107 7.41 0.29 9.76
N ASP A 108 6.99 -0.87 9.29
CA ASP A 108 7.89 -1.95 8.88
C ASP A 108 8.76 -1.53 7.68
N VAL A 109 8.16 -0.91 6.66
CA VAL A 109 8.93 -0.44 5.49
C VAL A 109 9.85 0.73 5.82
N VAL A 110 9.43 1.65 6.71
CA VAL A 110 10.28 2.77 7.15
C VAL A 110 11.47 2.24 7.94
N ALA A 111 11.26 1.30 8.87
CA ALA A 111 12.34 0.69 9.62
C ALA A 111 13.34 -0.03 8.71
N ALA A 112 12.85 -0.72 7.67
CA ALA A 112 13.70 -1.42 6.72
C ALA A 112 14.64 -0.49 5.92
N VAL A 113 14.24 0.77 5.66
CA VAL A 113 15.05 1.74 4.89
C VAL A 113 15.77 2.77 5.76
N ALA A 114 15.60 2.72 7.08
CA ALA A 114 16.16 3.69 8.02
C ALA A 114 17.70 3.67 8.13
N HIS A 115 18.35 2.62 7.62
CA HIS A 115 19.81 2.56 7.51
C HIS A 115 20.37 3.55 6.47
N VAL A 116 19.51 4.10 5.60
CA VAL A 116 19.87 5.09 4.57
C VAL A 116 19.06 6.38 4.73
N ALA A 117 17.75 6.29 5.01
CA ALA A 117 16.89 7.46 5.13
C ALA A 117 17.02 8.15 6.49
N GLY A 118 16.97 9.49 6.49
CA GLY A 118 16.94 10.31 7.70
C GLY A 118 15.58 10.95 7.99
N PHE A 119 14.63 10.83 7.06
CA PHE A 119 13.27 11.38 7.15
C PHE A 119 12.30 10.55 6.30
N ALA A 120 11.02 10.48 6.67
CA ALA A 120 9.98 9.82 5.86
C ALA A 120 8.86 10.78 5.43
N ARG A 121 8.41 10.66 4.19
CA ARG A 121 7.20 11.29 3.65
C ARG A 121 6.21 10.19 3.30
N ILE A 122 5.03 10.26 3.87
CA ILE A 122 4.03 9.19 3.82
C ILE A 122 2.78 9.72 3.13
N ASP A 123 2.27 9.01 2.13
CA ASP A 123 1.02 9.41 1.49
C ASP A 123 -0.15 9.38 2.50
N GLY A 124 -1.04 10.35 2.37
CA GLY A 124 -2.22 10.50 3.21
C GLY A 124 -2.07 11.57 4.30
N ASN A 125 -2.87 11.45 5.36
CA ASN A 125 -3.06 12.51 6.36
C ASN A 125 -2.60 12.13 7.77
N VAL A 126 -1.95 10.98 7.94
CA VAL A 126 -1.53 10.47 9.25
C VAL A 126 -0.09 10.01 9.21
N VAL A 127 0.69 10.42 10.21
CA VAL A 127 1.98 9.82 10.51
C VAL A 127 1.77 8.68 11.51
N PRO A 128 2.14 7.42 11.18
CA PRO A 128 2.12 6.31 12.13
C PRO A 128 2.89 6.66 13.41
N LYS A 129 2.29 6.41 14.58
CA LYS A 129 3.01 6.50 15.85
C LYS A 129 4.12 5.45 15.91
N GLY A 130 5.25 5.76 16.55
CA GLY A 130 6.34 4.81 16.78
C GLY A 130 7.25 4.57 15.58
N LEU A 131 7.30 5.48 14.61
CA LEU A 131 8.31 5.43 13.55
C LEU A 131 9.71 5.65 14.12
N VAL A 132 10.68 4.96 13.51
CA VAL A 132 12.11 5.11 13.85
C VAL A 132 12.73 6.37 13.22
N LEU A 133 12.04 6.98 12.26
CA LEU A 133 12.45 8.23 11.60
C LEU A 133 11.44 9.35 11.90
N PRO A 134 11.88 10.62 11.97
CA PRO A 134 10.96 11.74 11.85
C PRO A 134 10.25 11.67 10.50
N ALA A 135 8.98 12.09 10.48
CA ALA A 135 8.15 11.92 9.31
C ALA A 135 7.10 13.03 9.17
N GLN A 136 6.59 13.15 7.95
CA GLN A 136 5.47 14.01 7.58
C GLN A 136 4.48 13.22 6.71
N ALA A 137 3.19 13.44 6.94
CA ALA A 137 2.14 12.96 6.05
C ALA A 137 1.87 14.00 4.95
N LEU A 138 1.71 13.54 3.70
CA LEU A 138 1.43 14.38 2.55
C LEU A 138 0.16 13.88 1.85
N VAL A 139 -0.89 14.68 1.89
CA VAL A 139 -2.15 14.35 1.20
C VAL A 139 -1.95 14.49 -0.31
N GLY A 140 -2.20 13.41 -1.05
CA GLY A 140 -1.95 13.37 -2.50
C GLY A 140 -0.45 13.40 -2.83
N GLY A 141 0.37 12.84 -1.94
CA GLY A 141 1.82 12.73 -2.10
C GLY A 141 2.19 11.93 -3.34
N ASP A 142 1.37 10.96 -3.73
CA ASP A 142 1.50 10.16 -4.95
C ASP A 142 1.38 10.99 -6.24
N GLY A 143 0.89 12.24 -6.18
CA GLY A 143 0.84 13.19 -7.30
C GLY A 143 1.94 14.28 -7.29
N ILE A 144 2.68 14.45 -6.20
CA ILE A 144 3.63 15.57 -6.04
C ILE A 144 5.03 15.20 -5.54
N ASP A 145 5.18 14.06 -4.85
CA ASP A 145 6.44 13.59 -4.31
C ASP A 145 6.93 12.36 -5.07
N ARG A 146 8.13 12.46 -5.63
CA ARG A 146 8.69 11.43 -6.51
C ARG A 146 9.01 10.13 -5.79
N ALA A 147 9.37 10.18 -4.51
CA ALA A 147 9.65 8.99 -3.74
C ALA A 147 8.33 8.29 -3.38
N ILE A 148 7.27 9.04 -3.07
CA ILE A 148 5.93 8.51 -2.85
C ILE A 148 5.37 7.90 -4.14
N MET A 149 5.49 8.57 -5.29
CA MET A 149 5.14 8.02 -6.61
C MET A 149 5.82 6.67 -6.87
N ALA A 150 7.11 6.55 -6.51
CA ALA A 150 7.83 5.30 -6.69
C ALA A 150 7.34 4.20 -5.73
N ALA A 151 7.06 4.56 -4.47
CA ALA A 151 6.49 3.63 -3.49
C ALA A 151 5.10 3.13 -3.93
N SER A 152 4.24 4.02 -4.44
CA SER A 152 2.91 3.67 -4.97
C SER A 152 3.00 2.64 -6.08
N ILE A 153 3.94 2.82 -7.02
CA ILE A 153 4.20 1.88 -8.11
C ILE A 153 4.70 0.54 -7.56
N LEU A 154 5.68 0.52 -6.65
CA LEU A 154 6.19 -0.73 -6.07
C LEU A 154 5.10 -1.51 -5.32
N ALA A 155 4.30 -0.81 -4.49
CA ALA A 155 3.19 -1.41 -3.77
C ALA A 155 2.14 -1.98 -4.73
N LYS A 156 1.76 -1.21 -5.76
CA LYS A 156 0.74 -1.61 -6.74
C LYS A 156 1.17 -2.82 -7.56
N VAL A 157 2.38 -2.80 -8.13
CA VAL A 157 2.89 -3.90 -8.96
C VAL A 157 3.07 -5.17 -8.14
N SER A 158 3.67 -5.07 -6.95
CA SER A 158 3.86 -6.22 -6.07
C SER A 158 2.53 -6.85 -5.66
N ARG A 159 1.53 -6.02 -5.34
CA ARG A 159 0.19 -6.52 -5.02
C ARG A 159 -0.51 -7.15 -6.22
N ASP A 160 -0.43 -6.53 -7.39
CA ASP A 160 -1.10 -7.04 -8.59
C ASP A 160 -0.55 -8.40 -9.01
N ARG A 161 0.79 -8.59 -8.89
CA ARG A 161 1.45 -9.89 -9.08
C ARG A 161 0.96 -10.92 -8.06
N TYR A 162 0.89 -10.57 -6.77
CA TYR A 162 0.31 -11.45 -5.75
C TYR A 162 -1.13 -11.89 -6.10
N MET A 163 -1.96 -10.97 -6.58
CA MET A 163 -3.35 -11.30 -6.94
C MET A 163 -3.44 -12.18 -8.21
N GLN A 164 -2.47 -12.10 -9.12
CA GLN A 164 -2.37 -13.04 -10.26
C GLN A 164 -2.02 -14.45 -9.77
N ASP A 165 -1.04 -14.58 -8.89
CA ASP A 165 -0.68 -15.88 -8.31
C ASP A 165 -1.82 -16.46 -7.47
N LEU A 166 -2.54 -15.60 -6.75
CA LEU A 166 -3.73 -15.99 -6.01
C LEU A 166 -4.85 -16.52 -6.92
N HIS A 167 -5.03 -15.94 -8.12
CA HIS A 167 -5.99 -16.44 -9.10
C HIS A 167 -5.65 -17.86 -9.55
N VAL A 168 -4.37 -18.18 -9.76
CA VAL A 168 -3.95 -19.54 -10.11
C VAL A 168 -4.37 -20.54 -9.04
N ARG A 169 -4.28 -20.16 -7.75
CA ARG A 169 -4.69 -20.99 -6.61
C ARG A 169 -6.21 -21.07 -6.43
N HIS A 170 -6.93 -20.02 -6.76
CA HIS A 170 -8.39 -19.95 -6.62
C HIS A 170 -9.04 -19.33 -7.88
N PRO A 171 -9.08 -20.09 -8.98
CA PRO A 171 -9.52 -19.56 -10.28
C PRO A 171 -10.99 -19.13 -10.28
N GLN A 172 -11.83 -19.73 -9.43
CA GLN A 172 -13.26 -19.45 -9.35
C GLN A 172 -13.61 -18.01 -8.95
N TYR A 173 -12.68 -17.27 -8.34
CA TYR A 173 -12.96 -15.90 -7.87
C TYR A 173 -12.59 -14.79 -8.84
N GLY A 174 -11.82 -15.04 -9.91
CA GLY A 174 -11.45 -13.97 -10.88
C GLY A 174 -10.48 -12.90 -10.35
N PHE A 175 -9.63 -13.25 -9.38
CA PHE A 175 -8.68 -12.31 -8.75
C PHE A 175 -7.70 -11.63 -9.70
N ASP A 176 -7.39 -12.25 -10.84
CA ASP A 176 -6.54 -11.69 -11.90
C ASP A 176 -7.18 -10.46 -12.57
N GLN A 177 -8.50 -10.34 -12.56
CA GLN A 177 -9.22 -9.24 -13.20
C GLN A 177 -9.45 -8.09 -12.21
N HIS A 178 -10.18 -8.36 -11.12
CA HIS A 178 -10.60 -7.33 -10.18
C HIS A 178 -9.68 -7.19 -8.97
N LYS A 179 -8.57 -7.94 -8.86
CA LYS A 179 -7.55 -7.78 -7.80
C LYS A 179 -8.11 -7.83 -6.38
N GLY A 180 -9.18 -8.60 -6.19
CA GLY A 180 -9.90 -8.75 -4.92
C GLY A 180 -10.88 -7.64 -4.56
N TYR A 181 -11.04 -6.59 -5.38
CA TYR A 181 -12.09 -5.58 -5.18
C TYR A 181 -13.49 -6.21 -5.29
N GLY A 182 -14.45 -5.71 -4.51
CA GLY A 182 -15.83 -6.21 -4.45
C GLY A 182 -16.67 -5.84 -5.67
N THR A 183 -16.23 -6.24 -6.86
CA THR A 183 -17.01 -6.08 -8.10
C THR A 183 -18.23 -7.02 -8.09
N PRO A 184 -19.26 -6.77 -8.92
CA PRO A 184 -20.39 -7.69 -9.04
C PRO A 184 -19.97 -9.15 -9.32
N ALA A 185 -18.94 -9.35 -10.15
CA ALA A 185 -18.36 -10.67 -10.42
C ALA A 185 -17.75 -11.32 -9.17
N HIS A 186 -16.97 -10.57 -8.40
CA HIS A 186 -16.36 -11.08 -7.17
C HIS A 186 -17.41 -11.43 -6.12
N LEU A 187 -18.42 -10.57 -5.92
CA LEU A 187 -19.51 -10.81 -4.98
C LEU A 187 -20.36 -12.02 -5.39
N ALA A 188 -20.56 -12.24 -6.69
CA ALA A 188 -21.24 -13.43 -7.19
C ALA A 188 -20.43 -14.70 -6.90
N ALA A 189 -19.12 -14.70 -7.20
CA ALA A 189 -18.24 -15.83 -6.89
C ALA A 189 -18.17 -16.11 -5.38
N LEU A 190 -18.11 -15.07 -4.55
CA LEU A 190 -18.11 -15.17 -3.10
C LEU A 190 -19.39 -15.83 -2.57
N ARG A 191 -20.57 -15.47 -3.12
CA ARG A 191 -21.84 -16.12 -2.77
C ARG A 191 -21.91 -17.58 -3.25
N ALA A 192 -21.38 -17.87 -4.44
CA ALA A 192 -21.46 -19.20 -5.03
C ALA A 192 -20.51 -20.21 -4.38
N HIS A 193 -19.32 -19.77 -3.98
CA HIS A 193 -18.24 -20.65 -3.52
C HIS A 193 -17.89 -20.48 -2.03
N GLY A 194 -18.47 -19.48 -1.36
CA GLY A 194 -18.05 -19.05 -0.03
C GLY A 194 -16.66 -18.39 -0.05
N PRO A 195 -16.22 -17.81 1.08
CA PRO A 195 -14.89 -17.21 1.20
C PRO A 195 -13.78 -18.28 1.29
N CYS A 196 -12.70 -18.09 0.54
CA CYS A 196 -11.43 -18.78 0.78
C CYS A 196 -10.58 -18.09 1.86
N ASP A 197 -9.45 -18.71 2.22
CA ASP A 197 -8.54 -18.24 3.28
C ASP A 197 -7.88 -16.87 3.01
N GLU A 198 -8.02 -16.36 1.80
CA GLU A 198 -7.46 -15.07 1.38
C GLU A 198 -8.52 -13.96 1.39
N HIS A 199 -9.74 -14.25 1.82
CA HIS A 199 -10.75 -13.23 2.08
C HIS A 199 -10.59 -12.64 3.48
N ARG A 200 -10.79 -11.33 3.58
CA ARG A 200 -10.74 -10.56 4.84
C ARG A 200 -12.06 -10.76 5.58
N ARG A 201 -12.09 -11.69 6.52
CA ARG A 201 -13.33 -12.11 7.21
C ARG A 201 -13.94 -11.00 8.04
N SER A 202 -13.16 -9.98 8.40
CA SER A 202 -13.64 -8.77 9.08
C SER A 202 -14.41 -7.80 8.17
N PHE A 203 -14.38 -7.96 6.84
CA PHE A 203 -15.07 -7.07 5.90
C PHE A 203 -16.52 -7.53 5.71
N ALA A 204 -17.47 -6.59 5.72
CA ALA A 204 -18.90 -6.90 5.78
C ALA A 204 -19.39 -7.89 4.71
N PRO A 205 -19.09 -7.74 3.41
CA PRO A 205 -19.57 -8.70 2.40
C PRO A 205 -19.03 -10.12 2.60
N VAL A 206 -17.85 -10.26 3.19
CA VAL A 206 -17.23 -11.56 3.48
C VAL A 206 -17.86 -12.18 4.72
N ARG A 207 -18.02 -11.39 5.79
CA ARG A 207 -18.67 -11.83 7.03
C ARG A 207 -20.11 -12.29 6.79
N GLU A 208 -20.87 -11.53 6.01
CA GLU A 208 -22.24 -11.86 5.65
C GLU A 208 -22.35 -13.25 4.98
N CYS A 209 -21.34 -13.67 4.22
CA CYS A 209 -21.32 -15.00 3.61
C CYS A 209 -20.97 -16.13 4.59
N LEU A 210 -20.34 -15.81 5.72
CA LEU A 210 -20.02 -16.77 6.78
C LEU A 210 -21.21 -17.00 7.72
N ASP A 211 -22.07 -16.00 7.87
CA ASP A 211 -23.22 -16.02 8.77
C ASP A 211 -24.47 -16.69 8.16
N VAL A 212 -24.42 -17.10 6.88
CA VAL A 212 -25.51 -17.86 6.25
C VAL A 212 -25.42 -19.34 6.65
N PRO A 213 -26.46 -19.93 7.27
CA PRO A 213 -26.50 -21.36 7.53
C PRO A 213 -26.33 -22.14 6.22
N GLN A 214 -25.31 -22.99 6.15
CA GLN A 214 -25.17 -23.95 5.05
C GLN A 214 -26.41 -24.85 5.06
N VAL A 215 -27.34 -24.65 4.12
CA VAL A 215 -28.44 -25.59 3.91
C VAL A 215 -27.82 -26.88 3.40
N VAL A 216 -27.67 -27.85 4.30
CA VAL A 216 -27.27 -29.21 3.93
C VAL A 216 -28.35 -29.72 2.98
N ALA A 217 -27.98 -29.99 1.73
CA ALA A 217 -28.88 -30.64 0.79
C ALA A 217 -29.21 -32.02 1.37
N ALA A 218 -30.37 -32.14 2.01
CA ALA A 218 -30.90 -33.43 2.39
C ALA A 218 -31.25 -34.16 1.09
N ASP A 219 -30.54 -35.26 0.82
CA ASP A 219 -30.87 -36.19 -0.24
C ASP A 219 -32.34 -36.60 -0.10
N ILE A 220 -33.19 -36.06 -0.98
CA ILE A 220 -34.55 -36.57 -1.16
C ILE A 220 -34.40 -37.89 -1.90
N ALA A 221 -34.20 -38.97 -1.13
CA ALA A 221 -34.41 -40.33 -1.61
C ALA A 221 -35.90 -40.49 -1.90
N ILE A 222 -36.27 -40.39 -3.18
CA ILE A 222 -37.58 -40.81 -3.66
C ILE A 222 -37.57 -42.33 -3.66
N ALA A 223 -38.31 -42.92 -2.70
CA ALA A 223 -38.65 -44.33 -2.67
C ALA A 223 -39.78 -44.66 -3.64
#